data_AF-A0A356KDX6-F1
#
_entry.id   AF-A0A356KDX6-F1
#
_cell.length_a   1.000
_cell.length_b   1.000
_cell.length_c   1.000
_cell.angle_alpha   90.00
_cell.angle_beta   90.00
_cell.angle_gamma   90.00
#
_symmetry.space_group_name_H-M   'P 1'
#
loop_
_entity.id
_entity.type
_entity.pdbx_description
1 polymer ?
#
loop_
_entity_poly.entity_id
_entity_poly.type
_entity_poly.pdbx_seq_one_letter_code
_entity_poly.pdbx_strand_id
1 'polypeptide(L)'
;MRLNRPFEPQSYLEEALALEALGRFAEAARNYEIVLARDFPRHASEVKTVAGYHYARMLRGLAREAPLGEAKGAVGARAGALAKSLEGGEARTGLQLSIHWNTDSTDIDLWVVEPEGERCFYSHKTTKAGGKLFWDTTTGYGPELYRRAATPTGKPFDVLIHYYGNNSARWTVPTAVLYVRDLDVFGPEDAYTRRFSMRLLPKSKAVLRLGKETR
;
A
#
# COMPACT_ATOMS: atom_id res chain seq x y z
N MET A 1 -10.83 12.97 -5.38
CA MET A 1 -9.59 13.10 -4.57
C MET A 1 -8.55 14.01 -5.23
N ARG A 2 -8.09 13.72 -6.46
CA ARG A 2 -7.01 14.47 -7.15
C ARG A 2 -7.20 15.99 -7.25
N LEU A 3 -8.40 16.47 -7.54
CA LEU A 3 -8.68 17.91 -7.71
C LEU A 3 -8.45 18.74 -6.43
N ASN A 4 -8.51 18.12 -5.25
CA ASN A 4 -8.41 18.83 -3.98
C ASN A 4 -6.98 18.85 -3.42
N ARG A 5 -6.08 18.00 -3.92
CA ARG A 5 -4.67 17.93 -3.51
C ARG A 5 -3.76 17.45 -4.66
N PRO A 6 -3.68 18.20 -5.77
CA PRO A 6 -2.96 17.77 -6.98
C PRO A 6 -1.43 17.76 -6.84
N PHE A 7 -0.91 18.34 -5.76
CA PHE A 7 0.52 18.41 -5.42
C PHE A 7 0.96 17.29 -4.48
N GLU A 8 0.02 16.50 -3.94
CA GLU A 8 0.32 15.40 -3.04
C GLU A 8 0.43 14.08 -3.83
N PRO A 9 1.54 13.33 -3.70
CA PRO A 9 1.75 12.09 -4.46
C PRO A 9 0.68 11.01 -4.16
N GLN A 10 0.10 11.02 -2.96
CA GLN A 10 -0.96 10.12 -2.51
C GLN A 10 -2.17 10.17 -3.44
N SER A 11 -2.52 11.36 -3.95
CA SER A 11 -3.64 11.53 -4.88
C SER A 11 -3.50 10.71 -6.16
N TYR A 12 -2.28 10.61 -6.68
CA TYR A 12 -1.99 9.84 -7.89
C TYR A 12 -1.92 8.35 -7.58
N LEU A 13 -1.33 7.98 -6.45
CA LEU A 13 -1.25 6.58 -6.01
C LEU A 13 -2.65 5.98 -5.77
N GLU A 14 -3.51 6.67 -5.02
CA GLU A 14 -4.87 6.21 -4.73
C GLU A 14 -5.73 6.15 -6.00
N GLU A 15 -5.58 7.12 -6.91
CA GLU A 15 -6.26 7.08 -8.21
C GLU A 15 -5.71 5.92 -9.07
N ALA A 16 -4.41 5.64 -9.05
CA ALA A 16 -3.83 4.50 -9.75
C ALA A 16 -4.39 3.16 -9.23
N LEU A 17 -4.49 3.01 -7.90
CA LEU A 17 -5.09 1.84 -7.26
C LEU A 17 -6.56 1.66 -7.67
N ALA A 18 -7.34 2.74 -7.72
CA ALA A 18 -8.72 2.70 -8.15
C ALA A 18 -8.86 2.37 -9.65
N LEU A 19 -8.03 2.97 -10.50
CA LEU A 19 -8.01 2.69 -11.94
C LEU A 19 -7.61 1.24 -12.24
N GLU A 20 -6.63 0.72 -11.51
CA GLU A 20 -6.23 -0.68 -11.62
C GLU A 20 -7.39 -1.61 -11.23
N ALA A 21 -8.07 -1.33 -10.11
CA ALA A 21 -9.22 -2.11 -9.66
C ALA A 21 -10.38 -2.13 -10.68
N LEU A 22 -10.46 -1.09 -11.51
CA LEU A 22 -11.43 -0.97 -12.61
C LEU A 22 -10.94 -1.57 -13.94
N GLY A 23 -9.74 -2.18 -13.97
CA GLY A 23 -9.15 -2.73 -15.20
C GLY A 23 -8.61 -1.67 -16.17
N ARG A 24 -8.55 -0.39 -15.76
CA ARG A 24 -8.04 0.73 -16.58
C ARG A 24 -6.52 0.82 -16.48
N PHE A 25 -5.85 -0.26 -16.87
CA PHE A 25 -4.42 -0.47 -16.61
C PHE A 25 -3.50 0.58 -17.22
N ALA A 26 -3.79 1.08 -18.42
CA ALA A 26 -2.98 2.13 -19.04
C ALA A 26 -3.01 3.45 -18.24
N GLU A 27 -4.17 3.79 -17.68
CA GLU A 27 -4.34 5.00 -16.87
C GLU A 27 -3.77 4.83 -15.47
N ALA A 28 -3.91 3.63 -14.89
CA ALA A 28 -3.22 3.27 -13.66
C ALA A 28 -1.70 3.38 -13.83
N ALA A 29 -1.14 2.81 -14.90
CA ALA A 29 0.28 2.89 -15.25
C ALA A 29 0.74 4.34 -15.37
N ARG A 30 0.00 5.19 -16.10
CA ARG A 30 0.30 6.63 -16.18
C ARG A 30 0.42 7.26 -14.79
N ASN A 31 -0.51 6.99 -13.89
CA ASN A 31 -0.50 7.58 -12.56
C ASN A 31 0.64 7.02 -11.68
N TYR A 32 0.95 5.73 -11.77
CA TYR A 32 2.14 5.16 -11.12
C TYR A 32 3.43 5.80 -11.63
N GLU A 33 3.57 5.97 -12.94
CA GLU A 33 4.75 6.64 -13.53
C GLU A 33 4.86 8.10 -13.06
N ILE A 34 3.75 8.82 -12.94
CA ILE A 34 3.73 10.18 -12.39
C ILE A 34 4.25 10.20 -10.95
N VAL A 35 3.81 9.25 -10.09
CA VAL A 35 4.30 9.14 -8.71
C VAL A 35 5.80 8.88 -8.69
N LEU A 36 6.29 7.98 -9.53
CA LEU A 36 7.69 7.56 -9.55
C LEU A 36 8.62 8.63 -10.11
N ALA A 37 8.21 9.33 -11.17
CA ALA A 37 9.05 10.26 -11.92
C ALA A 37 9.09 11.67 -11.32
N ARG A 38 8.00 12.15 -10.72
CA ARG A 38 7.95 13.52 -10.20
C ARG A 38 8.64 13.65 -8.85
N ASP A 39 9.11 14.86 -8.59
CA ASP A 39 9.52 15.28 -7.26
C ASP A 39 8.32 15.83 -6.49
N PHE A 40 8.17 15.32 -5.27
CA PHE A 40 7.11 15.71 -4.36
C PHE A 40 7.73 16.22 -3.06
N PRO A 41 7.15 17.28 -2.46
CA PRO A 41 7.76 17.92 -1.29
C PRO A 41 7.62 17.11 0.00
N ARG A 42 6.71 16.13 0.03
CA ARG A 42 6.33 15.40 1.25
C ARG A 42 6.16 13.92 0.97
N HIS A 43 6.69 13.07 1.87
CA HIS A 43 6.56 11.60 1.86
C HIS A 43 6.85 10.93 0.51
N ALA A 44 7.73 11.52 -0.30
CA ALA A 44 7.95 11.08 -1.67
C ALA A 44 8.51 9.65 -1.71
N SER A 45 9.45 9.31 -0.84
CA SER A 45 10.06 7.98 -0.75
C SER A 45 9.04 6.89 -0.42
N GLU A 46 8.18 7.16 0.55
CA GLU A 46 7.16 6.27 1.08
C GLU A 46 6.13 5.97 -0.02
N VAL A 47 5.61 7.02 -0.65
CA VAL A 47 4.60 6.90 -1.71
C VAL A 47 5.18 6.26 -2.96
N LYS A 48 6.43 6.58 -3.35
CA LYS A 48 7.14 5.93 -4.46
C LYS A 48 7.36 4.44 -4.19
N THR A 49 7.67 4.06 -2.95
CA THR A 49 7.85 2.65 -2.58
C THR A 49 6.54 1.86 -2.68
N VAL A 50 5.44 2.38 -2.14
CA VAL A 50 4.12 1.73 -2.24
C VAL A 50 3.66 1.65 -3.71
N ALA A 51 3.82 2.74 -4.46
CA ALA A 51 3.54 2.76 -5.90
C ALA A 51 4.36 1.71 -6.65
N GLY A 52 5.66 1.63 -6.38
CA GLY A 52 6.55 0.67 -7.02
C GLY A 52 6.12 -0.77 -6.81
N TYR A 53 5.77 -1.18 -5.59
CA TYR A 53 5.29 -2.55 -5.35
C TYR A 53 3.98 -2.85 -6.07
N HIS A 54 2.99 -1.96 -5.98
CA HIS A 54 1.70 -2.19 -6.64
C HIS A 54 1.84 -2.19 -8.16
N TYR A 55 2.68 -1.31 -8.71
CA TYR A 55 2.90 -1.20 -10.14
C TYR A 55 3.71 -2.36 -10.72
N ALA A 56 4.79 -2.78 -10.04
CA ALA A 56 5.56 -3.96 -10.44
C ALA A 56 4.66 -5.20 -10.52
N ARG A 57 3.82 -5.42 -9.51
CA ARG A 57 2.83 -6.52 -9.52
C ARG A 57 1.85 -6.39 -10.69
N MET A 58 1.30 -5.19 -10.93
CA MET A 58 0.37 -4.97 -12.04
C MET A 58 1.01 -5.29 -13.39
N LEU A 59 2.24 -4.78 -13.64
CA LEU A 59 2.96 -5.02 -14.88
C LEU A 59 3.32 -6.49 -15.07
N ARG A 60 3.69 -7.19 -13.99
CA ARG A 60 3.97 -8.62 -14.03
C ARG A 60 2.74 -9.43 -14.43
N GLY A 61 1.58 -9.14 -13.85
CA GLY A 61 0.31 -9.79 -14.22
C GLY A 61 -0.06 -9.52 -15.68
N LEU A 62 0.06 -8.27 -16.13
CA LEU A 62 -0.18 -7.91 -17.53
C LEU A 62 0.77 -8.61 -18.50
N ALA A 63 2.06 -8.71 -18.18
CA ALA A 63 3.04 -9.39 -19.01
C ALA A 63 2.71 -10.88 -19.21
N ARG A 64 2.02 -11.49 -18.24
CA ARG A 64 1.62 -12.89 -18.26
C ARG A 64 0.28 -13.11 -18.98
N GLU A 65 -0.72 -12.31 -18.67
CA GLU A 65 -2.12 -12.61 -18.99
C GLU A 65 -2.70 -11.76 -20.12
N ALA A 66 -2.21 -10.53 -20.32
CA ALA A 66 -2.81 -9.60 -21.27
C ALA A 66 -2.25 -9.80 -22.70
N PRO A 67 -3.08 -9.61 -23.75
CA PRO A 67 -2.64 -9.64 -25.14
C PRO A 67 -1.91 -8.33 -25.51
N LEU A 68 -0.70 -8.14 -24.98
CA LEU A 68 0.05 -6.88 -25.09
C LEU A 68 0.70 -6.64 -26.46
N GLY A 69 0.72 -7.63 -27.36
CA GLY A 69 1.40 -7.53 -28.65
C GLY A 69 2.85 -7.09 -28.50
N GLU A 70 3.26 -6.08 -29.27
CA GLU A 70 4.61 -5.51 -29.26
C GLU A 70 5.00 -4.89 -27.91
N ALA A 71 4.03 -4.45 -27.10
CA ALA A 71 4.30 -3.82 -25.80
C ALA A 71 4.77 -4.81 -24.72
N LYS A 72 4.63 -6.12 -24.94
CA LYS A 72 4.98 -7.16 -23.95
C LYS A 72 6.41 -7.03 -23.43
N GLY A 73 7.37 -6.80 -24.33
CA GLY A 73 8.77 -6.63 -23.98
C GLY A 73 9.03 -5.41 -23.10
N ALA A 74 8.42 -4.27 -23.45
CA ALA A 74 8.55 -3.03 -22.67
C ALA A 74 7.92 -3.14 -21.28
N VAL A 75 6.74 -3.78 -21.17
CA VAL A 75 6.06 -4.04 -19.88
C VAL A 75 6.92 -4.93 -18.99
N GLY A 76 7.46 -6.02 -19.52
CA GLY A 76 8.35 -6.92 -18.78
C GLY A 76 9.65 -6.23 -18.33
N ALA A 77 10.27 -5.43 -19.21
CA ALA A 77 11.47 -4.66 -18.88
C ALA A 77 11.19 -3.63 -17.78
N ARG A 78 10.03 -2.96 -17.83
CA ARG A 78 9.63 -1.99 -16.79
C ARG A 78 9.38 -2.68 -15.44
N ALA A 79 8.70 -3.83 -15.43
CA ALA A 79 8.51 -4.63 -14.21
C ALA A 79 9.87 -5.00 -13.59
N GLY A 80 10.79 -5.54 -14.38
CA GLY A 80 12.14 -5.89 -13.92
C GLY A 80 12.97 -4.70 -13.44
N ALA A 81 12.79 -3.51 -14.04
CA ALA A 81 13.45 -2.30 -13.57
C ALA A 81 12.91 -1.86 -12.20
N LEU A 82 11.59 -1.92 -11.98
CA LEU A 82 10.98 -1.63 -10.68
C LEU A 82 11.43 -2.64 -9.62
N ALA A 83 11.45 -3.92 -9.96
CA ALA A 83 11.91 -4.99 -9.07
C ALA A 83 13.32 -4.72 -8.53
N LYS A 84 14.24 -4.24 -9.37
CA LYS A 84 15.62 -3.91 -8.95
C LYS A 84 15.70 -2.69 -8.03
N SER A 85 14.72 -1.79 -8.08
CA SER A 85 14.67 -0.59 -7.24
C SER A 85 13.99 -0.82 -5.89
N LEU A 86 13.29 -1.94 -5.72
CA LEU A 86 12.47 -2.23 -4.54
C LEU A 86 13.19 -3.16 -3.57
N GLU A 87 13.00 -2.93 -2.27
CA GLU A 87 13.51 -3.83 -1.24
C GLU A 87 12.88 -5.23 -1.37
N GLY A 88 13.71 -6.25 -1.52
CA GLY A 88 13.25 -7.61 -1.79
C GLY A 88 12.64 -7.81 -3.18
N GLY A 89 12.61 -6.78 -4.04
CA GLY A 89 12.14 -6.84 -5.42
C GLY A 89 10.81 -7.59 -5.61
N GLU A 90 10.82 -8.54 -6.54
CA GLU A 90 9.70 -9.45 -6.82
C GLU A 90 9.79 -10.76 -6.01
N ALA A 91 10.44 -10.76 -4.85
CA ALA A 91 10.38 -11.91 -3.96
C ALA A 91 8.93 -12.14 -3.53
N ARG A 92 8.50 -13.41 -3.56
CA ARG A 92 7.16 -13.83 -3.15
C ARG A 92 6.83 -13.23 -1.78
N THR A 93 5.74 -12.50 -1.72
CA THR A 93 5.25 -11.87 -0.49
C THR A 93 3.89 -12.42 -0.15
N GLY A 94 3.81 -13.21 0.92
CA GLY A 94 2.57 -13.84 1.34
C GLY A 94 1.51 -12.84 1.82
N LEU A 95 1.90 -11.74 2.44
CA LEU A 95 1.00 -10.65 2.85
C LEU A 95 1.67 -9.28 2.65
N GLN A 96 1.00 -8.39 1.94
CA GLN A 96 1.34 -6.97 1.83
C GLN A 96 0.12 -6.13 2.18
N LEU A 97 0.29 -5.21 3.12
CA LEU A 97 -0.75 -4.31 3.61
C LEU A 97 -0.31 -2.87 3.40
N SER A 98 -1.19 -2.02 2.88
CA SER A 98 -1.00 -0.58 2.97
C SER A 98 -2.25 0.12 3.46
N ILE A 99 -2.05 1.18 4.24
CA ILE A 99 -3.12 2.09 4.65
C ILE A 99 -2.81 3.48 4.11
N HIS A 100 -3.86 4.18 3.68
CA HIS A 100 -3.82 5.53 3.11
C HIS A 100 -4.93 6.34 3.74
N TRP A 101 -4.76 7.65 3.90
CA TRP A 101 -5.80 8.49 4.51
C TRP A 101 -5.91 9.87 3.86
N ASN A 102 -7.09 10.48 4.07
CA ASN A 102 -7.51 11.70 3.39
C ASN A 102 -7.31 12.99 4.21
N THR A 103 -6.77 12.92 5.43
CA THR A 103 -6.55 14.10 6.28
C THR A 103 -5.08 14.43 6.47
N ASP A 104 -4.75 15.71 6.38
CA ASP A 104 -3.41 16.23 6.64
C ASP A 104 -3.18 16.40 8.16
N SER A 105 -1.93 16.63 8.58
CA SER A 105 -1.52 16.85 9.98
C SER A 105 -2.11 15.82 10.93
N THR A 106 -2.14 14.57 10.46
CA THR A 106 -2.73 13.42 11.15
C THR A 106 -1.66 12.36 11.40
N ASP A 107 -1.75 11.70 12.54
CA ASP A 107 -0.90 10.59 12.95
C ASP A 107 -1.76 9.31 13.07
N ILE A 108 -1.59 8.39 12.12
CA ILE A 108 -2.30 7.10 12.04
C ILE A 108 -1.27 6.00 11.84
N ASP A 109 -1.09 5.16 12.87
CA ASP A 109 -0.24 3.97 12.78
C ASP A 109 -0.99 2.78 12.19
N LEU A 110 -0.28 1.97 11.40
CA LEU A 110 -0.59 0.58 11.09
C LEU A 110 0.00 -0.35 12.15
N TRP A 111 -0.86 -1.12 12.81
CA TRP A 111 -0.46 -2.18 13.73
C TRP A 111 -0.85 -3.54 13.14
N VAL A 112 0.08 -4.49 13.17
CA VAL A 112 -0.16 -5.87 12.73
C VAL A 112 0.24 -6.81 13.85
N VAL A 113 -0.72 -7.56 14.40
CA VAL A 113 -0.42 -8.70 15.28
C VAL A 113 -0.35 -9.95 14.43
N GLU A 114 0.82 -10.57 14.41
CA GLU A 114 1.10 -11.74 13.60
C GLU A 114 0.55 -13.03 14.24
N PRO A 115 0.39 -14.11 13.46
CA PRO A 115 -0.03 -15.43 13.96
C PRO A 115 0.74 -15.96 15.16
N GLU A 116 2.00 -15.57 15.29
CA GLU A 116 2.89 -15.92 16.39
C GLU A 116 2.64 -15.10 17.68
N GLY A 117 1.73 -14.12 17.62
CA GLY A 117 1.37 -13.22 18.72
C GLY A 117 2.24 -11.97 18.83
N GLU A 118 3.26 -11.84 17.99
CA GLU A 118 4.14 -10.68 17.96
C GLU A 118 3.48 -9.50 17.22
N ARG A 119 3.53 -8.30 17.80
CA ARG A 119 2.96 -7.09 17.19
C ARG A 119 4.04 -6.30 16.46
N CYS A 120 3.86 -6.08 15.16
CA CYS A 120 4.60 -5.12 14.35
C CYS A 120 3.93 -3.74 14.42
N PHE A 121 4.66 -2.70 14.79
CA PHE A 121 4.15 -1.32 14.93
C PHE A 121 5.31 -0.30 14.95
N TYR A 122 5.02 1.00 15.07
CA TYR A 122 6.02 2.08 14.95
C TYR A 122 7.29 1.89 15.81
N SER A 123 7.20 1.35 17.03
CA SER A 123 8.36 1.12 17.89
C SER A 123 8.94 -0.31 17.82
N HIS A 124 8.32 -1.19 17.02
CA HIS A 124 8.79 -2.55 16.75
C HIS A 124 8.50 -2.91 15.29
N LYS A 125 9.30 -2.36 14.38
CA LYS A 125 9.06 -2.38 12.93
C LYS A 125 9.40 -3.70 12.25
N THR A 126 10.16 -4.59 12.89
CA THR A 126 10.56 -5.88 12.33
C THR A 126 10.31 -6.99 13.36
N THR A 127 9.48 -7.96 13.00
CA THR A 127 9.14 -9.10 13.87
C THR A 127 10.10 -10.26 13.67
N LYS A 128 10.15 -11.20 14.63
CA LYS A 128 10.98 -12.40 14.55
C LYS A 128 10.59 -13.30 13.38
N ALA A 129 9.32 -13.28 12.98
CA ALA A 129 8.83 -14.06 11.85
C ALA A 129 9.00 -13.35 10.49
N GLY A 130 9.70 -12.21 10.47
CA GLY A 130 10.12 -11.51 9.25
C GLY A 130 9.06 -10.59 8.66
N GLY A 131 8.02 -10.23 9.41
CA GLY A 131 7.16 -9.12 9.05
C GLY A 131 7.84 -7.79 9.28
N LYS A 132 7.59 -6.83 8.40
CA LYS A 132 8.24 -5.52 8.41
C LYS A 132 7.25 -4.41 8.14
N LEU A 133 7.17 -3.43 9.05
CA LEU A 133 6.61 -2.10 8.83
C LEU A 133 7.73 -1.20 8.28
N PHE A 134 7.56 -0.65 7.08
CA PHE A 134 8.67 -0.01 6.37
C PHE A 134 9.03 1.38 6.94
N TRP A 135 8.04 2.14 7.40
CA TRP A 135 8.20 3.47 7.98
C TRP A 135 6.99 3.79 8.86
N ASP A 136 7.05 4.95 9.50
CA ASP A 136 6.03 5.49 10.40
C ASP A 136 5.74 6.93 9.93
N THR A 137 4.49 7.25 9.60
CA THR A 137 4.10 8.55 9.05
C THR A 137 3.28 9.36 10.05
N THR A 138 3.93 10.34 10.67
CA THR A 138 3.36 11.13 11.79
C THR A 138 2.92 12.55 11.43
N THR A 139 3.20 13.03 10.20
CA THR A 139 3.14 14.47 9.88
C THR A 139 2.12 14.87 8.80
N GLY A 140 1.28 13.95 8.32
CA GLY A 140 0.37 14.28 7.23
C GLY A 140 -0.31 13.07 6.62
N TYR A 141 -0.57 13.14 5.32
CA TYR A 141 -1.12 12.02 4.57
C TYR A 141 -0.19 10.81 4.62
N GLY A 142 -0.75 9.60 4.66
CA GLY A 142 0.01 8.36 4.56
C GLY A 142 0.71 8.20 3.20
N PRO A 143 1.16 6.99 2.83
CA PRO A 143 0.73 5.71 3.36
C PRO A 143 1.60 5.18 4.49
N GLU A 144 1.17 4.07 5.09
CA GLU A 144 2.09 3.11 5.74
C GLU A 144 2.04 1.76 5.03
N LEU A 145 3.13 1.00 5.10
CA LEU A 145 3.31 -0.28 4.39
C LEU A 145 3.87 -1.35 5.32
N TYR A 146 3.16 -2.47 5.43
CA TYR A 146 3.64 -3.70 6.05
C TYR A 146 3.79 -4.81 5.00
N ARG A 147 4.88 -5.59 5.06
CA ARG A 147 5.08 -6.79 4.24
C ARG A 147 5.61 -7.95 5.06
N ARG A 148 5.17 -9.16 4.72
CA ARG A 148 5.74 -10.42 5.24
C ARG A 148 5.82 -11.46 4.12
N ALA A 149 7.03 -11.98 3.90
CA ALA A 149 7.28 -12.97 2.85
C ALA A 149 6.71 -14.34 3.20
N ALA A 150 7.14 -14.90 4.33
CA ALA A 150 6.70 -16.19 4.83
C ALA A 150 5.46 -16.03 5.73
N THR A 151 4.28 -16.28 5.19
CA THR A 151 3.03 -16.24 5.96
C THR A 151 2.43 -17.63 6.11
N PRO A 152 2.08 -18.05 7.34
CA PRO A 152 1.47 -19.36 7.59
C PRO A 152 0.05 -19.41 7.02
N THR A 153 -0.25 -20.47 6.28
CA THR A 153 -1.59 -20.71 5.71
C THR A 153 -2.63 -20.92 6.82
N GLY A 154 -3.79 -20.30 6.68
CA GLY A 154 -4.94 -20.48 7.57
C GLY A 154 -4.82 -19.86 8.97
N LYS A 155 -3.70 -19.18 9.30
CA LYS A 155 -3.57 -18.47 10.58
C LYS A 155 -3.79 -16.95 10.41
N PRO A 156 -4.57 -16.30 11.30
CA PRO A 156 -4.96 -14.91 11.11
C PRO A 156 -3.86 -13.93 11.55
N PHE A 157 -3.72 -12.86 10.78
CA PHE A 157 -3.08 -11.61 11.16
C PHE A 157 -4.16 -10.64 11.62
N ASP A 158 -3.97 -10.02 12.78
CA ASP A 158 -4.88 -8.97 13.25
C ASP A 158 -4.34 -7.61 12.80
N VAL A 159 -5.11 -6.94 11.95
CA VAL A 159 -4.74 -5.64 11.40
C VAL A 159 -5.54 -4.58 12.12
N LEU A 160 -4.84 -3.63 12.72
CA LEU A 160 -5.41 -2.53 13.46
C LEU A 160 -4.82 -1.20 12.98
N ILE A 161 -5.56 -0.14 13.24
CA ILE A 161 -5.06 1.23 13.17
C ILE A 161 -5.07 1.82 14.56
N HIS A 162 -4.03 2.59 14.87
CA HIS A 162 -3.99 3.44 16.05
C HIS A 162 -3.98 4.89 15.61
N TYR A 163 -5.09 5.56 15.84
CA TYR A 163 -5.33 6.94 15.45
C TYR A 163 -5.12 7.83 16.66
N TYR A 164 -4.10 8.69 16.65
CA TYR A 164 -3.81 9.58 17.77
C TYR A 164 -4.68 10.84 17.81
N GLY A 165 -5.35 11.15 16.70
CA GLY A 165 -6.15 12.35 16.52
C GLY A 165 -5.69 13.16 15.32
N ASN A 166 -6.49 14.16 14.94
CA ASN A 166 -6.16 15.11 13.89
C ASN A 166 -6.07 16.49 14.54
N ASN A 167 -4.91 17.13 14.39
CA ASN A 167 -4.64 18.46 14.97
C ASN A 167 -4.99 19.60 13.99
N SER A 168 -5.60 19.30 12.83
CA SER A 168 -5.94 20.33 11.86
C SER A 168 -7.08 21.22 12.36
N ALA A 169 -6.88 22.54 12.29
CA ALA A 169 -7.82 23.55 12.76
C ALA A 169 -9.12 23.63 11.94
N ARG A 170 -9.28 22.81 10.90
CA ARG A 170 -10.38 22.89 9.91
C ARG A 170 -11.02 21.53 9.69
N TRP A 171 -11.89 21.15 10.61
CA TRP A 171 -12.79 20.01 10.44
C TRP A 171 -13.88 20.35 9.41
N THR A 172 -13.67 19.98 8.14
CA THR A 172 -14.72 20.00 7.12
C THR A 172 -14.98 18.63 6.48
N VAL A 173 -14.10 17.63 6.66
CA VAL A 173 -14.30 16.26 6.16
C VAL A 173 -13.91 15.21 7.22
N PRO A 174 -14.69 14.12 7.38
CA PRO A 174 -14.29 13.00 8.22
C PRO A 174 -12.98 12.36 7.74
N THR A 175 -12.14 11.92 8.68
CA THR A 175 -10.97 11.10 8.36
C THR A 175 -11.42 9.71 7.91
N ALA A 176 -10.96 9.31 6.74
CA ALA A 176 -11.19 8.02 6.12
C ALA A 176 -9.85 7.34 5.85
N VAL A 177 -9.75 6.06 6.19
CA VAL A 177 -8.61 5.20 5.87
C VAL A 177 -9.03 4.25 4.76
N LEU A 178 -8.29 4.27 3.65
CA LEU A 178 -8.28 3.23 2.64
C LEU A 178 -7.27 2.17 3.05
N TYR A 179 -7.73 0.93 3.20
CA TYR A 179 -6.92 -0.24 3.50
C TYR A 179 -6.84 -1.13 2.26
N VAL A 180 -5.63 -1.40 1.81
CA VAL A 180 -5.32 -2.29 0.69
C VAL A 180 -4.61 -3.52 1.21
N ARG A 181 -5.19 -4.70 0.97
CA ARG A 181 -4.63 -5.99 1.33
C ARG A 181 -4.33 -6.79 0.08
N ASP A 182 -3.08 -7.18 -0.10
CA ASP A 182 -2.63 -8.07 -1.15
C ASP A 182 -2.07 -9.37 -0.55
N LEU A 183 -2.59 -10.51 -1.00
CA LEU A 183 -2.07 -11.85 -0.67
C LEU A 183 -1.28 -12.43 -1.82
N ASP A 184 -0.21 -13.17 -1.50
CA ASP A 184 0.55 -13.97 -2.46
C ASP A 184 1.10 -13.18 -3.66
N VAL A 185 1.41 -11.89 -3.46
CA VAL A 185 2.00 -11.07 -4.52
C VAL A 185 3.37 -11.60 -4.92
N PHE A 186 3.64 -11.55 -6.22
CA PHE A 186 4.85 -12.09 -6.83
C PHE A 186 5.02 -13.62 -6.67
N GLY A 187 3.95 -14.34 -6.31
CA GLY A 187 3.94 -15.81 -6.32
C GLY A 187 4.21 -16.40 -7.71
N PRO A 188 4.59 -17.68 -7.82
CA PRO A 188 4.97 -18.30 -9.10
C PRO A 188 3.83 -18.24 -10.14
N GLU A 189 2.60 -18.44 -9.68
CA GLU A 189 1.40 -18.36 -10.52
C GLU A 189 0.87 -16.94 -10.69
N ASP A 190 1.50 -15.94 -10.08
CA ASP A 190 1.04 -14.54 -9.98
C ASP A 190 -0.46 -14.36 -9.62
N ALA A 191 -1.06 -15.42 -9.06
CA ALA A 191 -2.42 -15.45 -8.57
C ALA A 191 -2.46 -14.79 -7.19
N TYR A 192 -2.44 -13.46 -7.19
CA TYR A 192 -2.62 -12.67 -5.98
C TYR A 192 -4.09 -12.39 -5.72
N THR A 193 -4.45 -12.19 -4.45
CA THR A 193 -5.79 -11.69 -4.11
C THR A 193 -5.68 -10.31 -3.48
N ARG A 194 -6.31 -9.32 -4.12
CA ARG A 194 -6.43 -7.96 -3.58
C ARG A 194 -7.81 -7.73 -2.97
N ARG A 195 -7.83 -7.02 -1.84
CA ARG A 195 -9.05 -6.48 -1.24
C ARG A 195 -8.84 -5.02 -0.86
N PHE A 196 -9.84 -4.20 -1.14
CA PHE A 196 -9.95 -2.83 -0.64
C PHE A 196 -11.00 -2.79 0.47
N SER A 197 -10.71 -2.02 1.51
CA SER A 197 -11.69 -1.65 2.55
C SER A 197 -11.54 -0.18 2.87
N MET A 198 -12.63 0.49 3.23
CA MET A 198 -12.60 1.88 3.66
C MET A 198 -13.24 2.02 5.03
N ARG A 199 -12.60 2.75 5.93
CA ARG A 199 -13.08 2.96 7.30
C ARG A 199 -13.08 4.44 7.64
N LEU A 200 -14.23 4.96 8.10
CA LEU A 200 -14.28 6.27 8.73
C LEU A 200 -13.77 6.18 10.17
N LEU A 201 -12.93 7.12 10.56
CA LEU A 201 -12.37 7.21 11.90
C LEU A 201 -13.24 8.10 12.78
N PRO A 202 -13.29 7.82 14.11
CA PRO A 202 -13.95 8.69 15.06
C PRO A 202 -13.25 10.05 15.15
N LYS A 203 -13.86 11.01 15.86
CA LYS A 203 -13.28 12.35 16.05
C LYS A 203 -12.14 12.41 17.07
N SER A 204 -11.99 11.37 17.89
CA SER A 204 -11.03 11.29 18.98
C SER A 204 -10.07 10.11 18.78
N LYS A 205 -9.01 10.08 19.60
CA LYS A 205 -8.07 8.96 19.66
C LYS A 205 -8.78 7.61 19.76
N ALA A 206 -8.36 6.65 18.94
CA ALA A 206 -8.96 5.32 18.90
C ALA A 206 -7.98 4.26 18.40
N VAL A 207 -8.14 3.04 18.89
CA VAL A 207 -7.59 1.82 18.26
C VAL A 207 -8.74 1.09 17.60
N LEU A 208 -8.64 0.83 16.30
CA LEU A 208 -9.70 0.18 15.54
C LEU A 208 -9.13 -1.02 14.80
N ARG A 209 -9.79 -2.17 14.92
CA ARG A 209 -9.48 -3.33 14.09
C ARG A 209 -10.02 -3.12 12.68
N LEU A 210 -9.16 -3.21 11.68
CA LEU A 210 -9.55 -3.20 10.27
C LEU A 210 -10.01 -4.59 9.80
N GLY A 211 -9.39 -5.65 10.30
CA GLY A 211 -9.76 -7.01 9.92
C GLY A 211 -8.94 -8.11 10.58
N LYS A 212 -9.29 -9.35 10.21
CA LYS A 212 -8.45 -10.55 10.37
C LYS A 212 -8.08 -11.02 8.98
N GLU A 213 -6.79 -11.09 8.68
CA GLU A 213 -6.31 -11.53 7.37
C GLU A 213 -5.72 -12.93 7.45
N THR A 214 -6.20 -13.82 6.60
CA THR A 214 -5.66 -15.17 6.44
C THR A 214 -5.19 -15.34 5.02
N ARG A 215 -4.07 -16.03 4.86
CA ARG A 215 -3.61 -16.55 3.58
C ARG A 215 -4.20 -17.93 3.33
#